data_AF-A0A010QR00-F1
#
_entry.id   AF-A0A010QR00-F1
#
_cell.length_a   1.000
_cell.length_b   1.000
_cell.length_c   1.000
_cell.angle_alpha   90.00
_cell.angle_beta   90.00
_cell.angle_gamma   90.00
#
_symmetry.space_group_name_H-M   'P 1'
#
loop_
_entity.id
_entity.type
_entity.pdbx_description
1 polymer ?
#
loop_
_entity_poly.entity_id
_entity_poly.type
_entity_poly.pdbx_seq_one_letter_code
_entity_poly.pdbx_strand_id
1 'polypeptide(L)'
;MVIGYRTAAEVGCPLPGPKVNCVAFTNNIANLQEEAVQINERNTPFRDPAFDNLPGGSQIGNGIYLGSEPAGWRGSPIKKNWYCVFKADEARFNAASKLWIPQFYTSKSFWGSSKSKELWGYGEKLIAKYIAKFGFSASSTLRFSYIEAHGRTLQMVIPTKMANADTLDIYAKCFETKSELIAYESESVNFWDWAIKGDPGNPG
;
A
#
# COMPACT_ATOMS: atom_id res chain seq x y z
N MET A 1 1.30 13.32 -11.87
CA MET A 1 2.32 13.38 -10.80
C MET A 1 2.76 11.99 -10.36
N VAL A 2 3.97 11.79 -9.83
CA VAL A 2 4.40 10.52 -9.19
C VAL A 2 3.70 10.38 -7.84
N ILE A 3 3.17 9.19 -7.55
CA ILE A 3 2.45 8.90 -6.30
C ILE A 3 3.10 7.78 -5.47
N GLY A 4 4.08 7.09 -6.03
CA GLY A 4 4.89 6.11 -5.31
C GLY A 4 5.45 5.01 -6.19
N TYR A 5 6.09 4.06 -5.53
CA TYR A 5 6.85 2.98 -6.17
C TYR A 5 6.48 1.63 -5.59
N ARG A 6 6.60 0.57 -6.40
CA ARG A 6 6.43 -0.81 -5.95
C ARG A 6 7.60 -1.65 -6.43
N THR A 7 8.15 -2.47 -5.55
CA THR A 7 8.94 -3.62 -5.97
C THR A 7 7.99 -4.81 -6.02
N ALA A 8 7.65 -5.27 -7.21
CA ALA A 8 6.94 -6.53 -7.40
C ALA A 8 7.94 -7.66 -7.09
N ALA A 9 7.87 -8.14 -5.84
CA ALA A 9 8.61 -9.28 -5.32
C ALA A 9 7.65 -10.16 -4.53
N GLU A 10 7.75 -11.48 -4.66
CA GLU A 10 6.94 -12.43 -3.90
C GLU A 10 7.23 -12.44 -2.39
N VAL A 11 8.19 -11.63 -1.95
CA VAL A 11 8.59 -11.49 -0.56
C VAL A 11 8.92 -10.03 -0.29
N GLY A 12 7.89 -9.28 0.05
CA GLY A 12 8.02 -8.08 0.87
C GLY A 12 7.77 -8.43 2.33
N CYS A 13 8.43 -9.47 2.86
CA CYS A 13 8.40 -9.77 4.28
C CYS A 13 9.73 -9.39 4.91
N PRO A 14 9.77 -8.42 5.82
CA PRO A 14 10.83 -8.37 6.80
C PRO A 14 10.68 -9.58 7.74
N LEU A 15 11.76 -10.30 8.00
CA LEU A 15 11.85 -11.22 9.15
C LEU A 15 12.95 -10.72 10.10
N PRO A 16 12.97 -11.09 11.41
CA PRO A 16 12.02 -11.91 12.16
C PRO A 16 11.42 -11.21 13.40
N GLY A 17 10.13 -11.41 13.63
CA GLY A 17 9.46 -11.22 14.92
C GLY A 17 8.46 -12.36 15.15
N PRO A 18 8.23 -12.84 16.39
CA PRO A 18 7.56 -14.13 16.67
C PRO A 18 6.05 -14.16 16.36
N LYS A 19 5.49 -13.16 15.68
CA LYS A 19 4.05 -13.06 15.41
C LYS A 19 3.67 -12.68 13.98
N VAL A 20 4.62 -12.36 13.10
CA VAL A 20 4.29 -12.07 11.70
C VAL A 20 4.38 -13.37 10.91
N ASN A 21 3.29 -14.14 10.89
CA ASN A 21 3.12 -15.20 9.91
C ASN A 21 2.87 -14.55 8.55
N CYS A 22 3.96 -14.15 7.92
CA CYS A 22 4.01 -13.85 6.51
C CYS A 22 3.68 -15.12 5.73
N VAL A 23 2.41 -15.29 5.36
CA VAL A 23 2.08 -16.27 4.33
C VAL A 23 2.56 -15.67 3.03
N ALA A 24 3.46 -16.40 2.37
CA ALA A 24 3.89 -16.12 1.02
C ALA A 24 2.67 -15.81 0.13
N PHE A 25 2.83 -14.96 -0.88
CA PHE A 25 1.90 -14.85 -1.99
C PHE A 25 1.88 -16.19 -2.78
N THR A 26 1.36 -17.25 -2.19
CA THR A 26 1.26 -18.60 -2.76
C THR A 26 -0.16 -19.06 -2.49
N ASN A 27 -1.01 -19.20 -3.50
CA ASN A 27 -1.08 -20.44 -4.28
C ASN A 27 -1.83 -20.26 -5.62
N ASN A 28 -1.53 -19.21 -6.39
CA ASN A 28 -1.73 -19.24 -7.85
C ASN A 28 -0.90 -18.16 -8.52
N ILE A 29 -0.07 -18.63 -9.44
CA ILE A 29 0.91 -17.90 -10.22
C ILE A 29 0.13 -17.04 -11.23
N ALA A 30 -0.07 -15.77 -10.92
CA ALA A 30 0.20 -14.75 -11.92
C ALA A 30 1.66 -14.38 -11.69
N ASN A 31 2.54 -14.78 -12.61
CA ASN A 31 3.97 -14.54 -12.54
C ASN A 31 4.21 -13.04 -12.26
N LEU A 32 5.14 -12.65 -11.37
CA LEU A 32 5.46 -11.21 -11.15
C LEU A 32 5.78 -10.50 -12.47
N GLN A 33 6.39 -11.25 -13.38
CA GLN A 33 6.61 -10.84 -14.76
C GLN A 33 5.30 -10.67 -15.54
N GLU A 34 4.32 -11.57 -15.39
CA GLU A 34 3.00 -11.41 -16.02
C GLU A 34 2.27 -10.18 -15.48
N GLU A 35 2.30 -9.91 -14.17
CA GLU A 35 1.73 -8.69 -13.60
C GLU A 35 2.43 -7.45 -14.20
N ALA A 36 3.76 -7.41 -14.17
CA ALA A 36 4.53 -6.29 -14.71
C ALA A 36 4.35 -6.09 -16.22
N VAL A 37 4.28 -7.17 -17.00
CA VAL A 37 4.01 -7.14 -18.44
C VAL A 37 2.61 -6.62 -18.70
N GLN A 38 1.59 -7.12 -17.99
CA GLN A 38 0.23 -6.61 -18.14
C GLN A 38 0.11 -5.13 -17.76
N ILE A 39 0.82 -4.69 -16.72
CA ILE A 39 0.91 -3.27 -16.36
C ILE A 39 1.52 -2.48 -17.52
N ASN A 40 2.63 -2.93 -18.09
CA ASN A 40 3.30 -2.22 -19.18
C ASN A 40 2.49 -2.20 -20.49
N GLU A 41 1.78 -3.28 -20.80
CA GLU A 41 0.90 -3.37 -21.98
C GLU A 41 -0.27 -2.39 -21.89
N ARG A 42 -0.86 -2.27 -20.70
CA ARG A 42 -2.05 -1.44 -20.46
C ARG A 42 -1.70 -0.02 -20.01
N ASN A 43 -0.47 0.20 -19.56
CA ASN A 43 -0.01 1.39 -18.85
C ASN A 43 -0.85 1.75 -17.61
N THR A 44 -1.60 0.79 -17.05
CA THR A 44 -2.43 0.97 -15.85
C THR A 44 -2.21 -0.21 -14.91
N PRO A 45 -2.21 0.02 -13.59
CA PRO A 45 -2.23 -1.09 -12.66
C PRO A 45 -3.58 -1.81 -12.68
N PHE A 46 -3.56 -3.05 -12.18
CA PHE A 46 -4.76 -3.81 -11.88
C PHE A 46 -4.51 -4.61 -10.60
N ARG A 47 -5.59 -5.01 -9.93
CA ARG A 47 -5.52 -5.80 -8.71
C ARG A 47 -6.61 -6.86 -8.74
N ASP A 48 -6.22 -8.13 -8.79
CA ASP A 48 -7.17 -9.22 -8.65
C ASP A 48 -7.67 -9.31 -7.19
N PRO A 49 -8.98 -9.13 -6.94
CA PRO A 49 -9.56 -9.27 -5.60
C PRO A 49 -9.36 -10.66 -4.97
N ALA A 50 -9.03 -11.69 -5.75
CA ALA A 50 -8.78 -13.04 -5.23
C ALA A 50 -7.61 -13.10 -4.23
N PHE A 51 -6.67 -12.15 -4.30
CA PHE A 51 -5.60 -12.08 -3.31
C PHE A 51 -5.89 -11.08 -2.18
N ASP A 52 -7.07 -10.47 -2.15
CA ASP A 52 -7.50 -9.66 -1.01
C ASP A 52 -7.90 -10.61 0.13
N ASN A 53 -7.49 -10.29 1.37
CA ASN A 53 -7.70 -11.12 2.57
C ASN A 53 -6.80 -12.37 2.72
N LEU A 54 -5.68 -12.46 1.98
CA LEU A 54 -4.66 -13.46 2.31
C LEU A 54 -4.08 -13.19 3.72
N PRO A 55 -3.95 -14.21 4.59
CA PRO A 55 -3.38 -14.04 5.93
C PRO A 55 -1.98 -13.43 5.88
N GLY A 56 -1.74 -12.37 6.67
CA GLY A 56 -0.43 -11.71 6.73
C GLY A 56 -0.10 -10.76 5.57
N GLY A 57 -0.99 -10.58 4.59
CA GLY A 57 -0.71 -9.78 3.38
C GLY A 57 -1.15 -8.32 3.41
N SER A 58 -1.87 -7.85 4.45
CA SER A 58 -2.49 -6.52 4.41
C SER A 58 -2.45 -5.77 5.75
N GLN A 59 -1.37 -5.01 5.98
CA GLN A 59 -1.22 -4.15 7.17
C GLN A 59 -2.37 -3.14 7.30
N ILE A 60 -2.59 -2.30 6.29
CA ILE A 60 -3.63 -1.24 6.27
C ILE A 60 -4.78 -1.55 5.30
N GLY A 61 -5.04 -2.85 5.09
CA GLY A 61 -6.15 -3.39 4.31
C GLY A 61 -5.86 -3.59 2.82
N ASN A 62 -6.90 -3.92 2.07
CA ASN A 62 -6.78 -4.50 0.73
C ASN A 62 -6.49 -3.46 -0.35
N GLY A 63 -5.51 -3.74 -1.21
CA GLY A 63 -5.17 -2.89 -2.33
C GLY A 63 -3.75 -3.06 -2.85
N ILE A 64 -3.29 -2.07 -3.62
CA ILE A 64 -1.92 -1.98 -4.14
C ILE A 64 -1.09 -1.13 -3.18
N TYR A 65 -0.01 -1.73 -2.67
CA TYR A 65 0.92 -1.09 -1.76
C TYR A 65 2.06 -0.39 -2.51
N LEU A 66 2.30 0.86 -2.17
CA LEU A 66 3.36 1.72 -2.70
C LEU A 66 4.25 2.25 -1.57
N GLY A 67 5.55 2.41 -1.85
CA GLY A 67 6.51 3.13 -1.01
C GLY A 67 6.86 4.50 -1.61
N SER A 68 7.49 5.35 -0.80
CA SER A 68 7.94 6.70 -1.20
C SER A 68 9.19 6.70 -2.08
N GLU A 69 10.06 5.71 -1.89
CA GLU A 69 11.39 5.68 -2.52
C GLU A 69 11.44 4.79 -3.77
N PRO A 70 12.08 5.23 -4.87
CA PRO A 70 12.32 4.39 -6.03
C PRO A 70 13.16 3.18 -5.64
N ALA A 71 12.63 1.98 -5.92
CA ALA A 71 13.22 0.71 -5.49
C ALA A 71 13.55 0.61 -3.97
N GLY A 72 12.82 1.35 -3.13
CA GLY A 72 13.03 1.39 -1.67
C GLY A 72 12.77 0.05 -0.97
N TRP A 73 11.90 -0.79 -1.55
CA TRP A 73 11.64 -2.12 -1.04
C TRP A 73 12.68 -3.13 -1.53
N ARG A 74 13.22 -3.92 -0.60
CA ARG A 74 14.07 -5.06 -0.92
C ARG A 74 13.24 -6.09 -1.66
N GLY A 75 13.69 -6.43 -2.87
CA GLY A 75 13.11 -7.52 -3.64
C GLY A 75 13.55 -8.88 -3.09
N SER A 76 13.01 -9.94 -3.69
CA SER A 76 13.45 -11.30 -3.43
C SER A 76 14.92 -11.49 -3.86
N PRO A 77 15.77 -12.11 -3.03
CA PRO A 77 17.13 -12.47 -3.45
C PRO A 77 17.15 -13.68 -4.40
N ILE A 78 16.07 -14.45 -4.46
CA ILE A 78 16.00 -15.73 -5.19
C ILE A 78 15.07 -15.70 -6.42
N LYS A 79 14.33 -14.60 -6.62
CA LYS A 79 13.42 -14.42 -7.77
C LYS A 79 13.74 -13.12 -8.51
N LYS A 80 13.42 -13.09 -9.80
CA LYS A 80 13.49 -11.86 -10.60
C LYS A 80 12.47 -10.86 -10.03
N ASN A 81 12.95 -9.67 -9.71
CA ASN A 81 12.11 -8.59 -9.20
C ASN A 81 11.76 -7.64 -10.34
N TRP A 82 10.60 -7.01 -10.24
CA TRP A 82 10.22 -5.91 -11.11
C TRP A 82 10.03 -4.64 -10.27
N TYR A 83 10.39 -3.50 -10.85
CA TYR A 83 10.39 -2.21 -10.18
C TYR A 83 9.46 -1.28 -10.91
N CYS A 84 8.40 -0.83 -10.25
CA CYS A 84 7.34 -0.08 -10.88
C CYS A 84 7.23 1.32 -10.30
N VAL A 85 7.02 2.31 -11.17
CA VAL A 85 6.60 3.67 -10.82
C VAL A 85 5.11 3.81 -11.07
N PHE A 86 4.42 4.49 -10.15
CA PHE A 86 3.00 4.82 -10.26
C PHE A 86 2.86 6.34 -10.34
N LYS A 87 2.09 6.78 -11.34
CA LYS A 87 1.70 8.17 -11.55
C LYS A 87 0.17 8.24 -11.55
N ALA A 88 -0.38 9.39 -11.19
CA ALA A 88 -1.81 9.65 -11.30
C ALA A 88 -2.06 11.06 -11.80
N ASP A 89 -3.29 11.31 -12.26
CA ASP A 89 -3.77 12.67 -12.47
C ASP A 89 -3.72 13.43 -11.14
N GLU A 90 -3.07 14.59 -11.17
CA GLU A 90 -2.79 15.37 -9.97
C GLU A 90 -4.07 15.92 -9.33
N ALA A 91 -5.01 16.40 -10.14
CA ALA A 91 -6.26 16.96 -9.63
C ALA A 91 -7.12 15.87 -8.97
N ARG A 92 -7.25 14.70 -9.60
CA ARG A 92 -7.97 13.54 -9.04
C ARG A 92 -7.28 13.00 -7.80
N PHE A 93 -5.95 12.88 -7.82
CA PHE A 93 -5.19 12.45 -6.66
C PHE A 93 -5.38 13.42 -5.49
N ASN A 94 -5.27 14.72 -5.72
CA ASN A 94 -5.45 15.76 -4.69
C ASN A 94 -6.87 15.76 -4.13
N ALA A 95 -7.89 15.58 -4.97
CA ALA A 95 -9.30 15.50 -4.56
C ALA A 95 -9.65 14.21 -3.80
N ALA A 96 -8.89 13.12 -3.99
CA ALA A 96 -9.17 11.85 -3.32
C ALA A 96 -8.99 11.94 -1.80
N SER A 97 -9.87 11.26 -1.07
CA SER A 97 -9.78 11.11 0.38
C SER A 97 -8.48 10.40 0.76
N LYS A 98 -7.74 10.96 1.73
CA LYS A 98 -6.49 10.43 2.25
C LYS A 98 -6.59 10.30 3.76
N LEU A 99 -6.18 9.17 4.32
CA LEU A 99 -6.25 8.91 5.76
C LEU A 99 -5.00 8.18 6.28
N TRP A 100 -4.45 8.68 7.37
CA TRP A 100 -3.48 7.98 8.20
C TRP A 100 -4.16 6.84 8.96
N ILE A 101 -3.59 5.64 8.85
CA ILE A 101 -4.00 4.44 9.56
C ILE A 101 -2.91 4.12 10.60
N PRO A 102 -3.07 4.53 11.86
CA PRO A 102 -2.09 4.25 12.90
C PRO A 102 -2.10 2.77 13.29
N GLN A 103 -1.04 2.28 13.93
CA GLN A 103 -1.03 0.91 14.47
C GLN A 103 -2.12 0.72 15.51
N PHE A 104 -2.25 1.70 16.40
CA PHE A 104 -3.25 1.71 17.46
C PHE A 104 -4.06 2.99 17.40
N TYR A 105 -5.33 2.89 17.77
CA TYR A 105 -6.15 4.07 18.01
C TYR A 105 -7.00 3.90 19.26
N THR A 106 -7.26 5.03 19.94
CA THR A 106 -8.13 5.04 21.12
C THR A 106 -9.59 5.12 20.69
N SER A 107 -10.38 4.13 21.11
CA SER A 107 -11.84 4.18 20.99
C SER A 107 -12.49 4.43 22.35
N LYS A 108 -13.30 5.49 22.45
CA LYS A 108 -14.18 5.69 23.59
C LYS A 108 -15.37 4.74 23.48
N SER A 109 -15.66 4.00 24.56
CA SER A 109 -16.89 3.24 24.68
C SER A 109 -18.03 4.15 25.13
N PHE A 110 -19.26 3.68 24.92
CA PHE A 110 -20.47 4.36 25.39
C PHE A 110 -20.46 4.60 26.92
N TRP A 111 -19.75 3.76 27.67
CA TRP A 111 -19.63 3.84 29.13
C TRP A 111 -18.40 4.64 29.61
N GLY A 112 -17.83 5.49 28.75
CA GLY A 112 -16.72 6.39 29.10
C GLY A 112 -15.34 5.72 29.17
N SER A 113 -15.25 4.39 29.13
CA SER A 113 -13.96 3.69 29.09
C SER A 113 -13.28 3.84 27.73
N SER A 114 -11.99 4.18 27.74
CA SER A 114 -11.17 4.22 26.54
C SER A 114 -10.46 2.87 26.36
N LYS A 115 -10.58 2.27 25.17
CA LYS A 115 -9.84 1.06 24.80
C LYS A 115 -8.97 1.34 23.59
N SER A 116 -7.68 1.03 23.73
CA SER A 116 -6.75 0.95 22.60
C SER A 116 -7.16 -0.22 21.70
N LYS A 117 -7.13 0.01 20.38
CA LYS A 117 -7.45 -1.00 19.37
C LYS A 117 -6.37 -1.00 18.32
N GLU A 118 -5.81 -2.16 18.08
CA GLU A 118 -4.84 -2.40 17.01
C GLU A 118 -5.56 -2.47 15.66
N LEU A 119 -4.98 -1.87 14.62
CA LEU A 119 -5.50 -1.83 13.26
C LEU A 119 -4.66 -2.66 12.30
N TRP A 120 -3.34 -2.56 12.42
CA TRP A 120 -2.41 -3.17 11.49
C TRP A 120 -2.53 -4.69 11.49
N GLY A 121 -2.75 -5.30 10.32
CA GLY A 121 -2.85 -6.75 10.17
C GLY A 121 -4.18 -7.37 10.65
N TYR A 122 -5.11 -6.58 11.20
CA TYR A 122 -6.41 -7.07 11.69
C TYR A 122 -7.50 -7.12 10.60
N GLY A 123 -7.13 -6.86 9.34
CA GLY A 123 -7.96 -7.08 8.16
C GLY A 123 -8.89 -5.92 7.78
N GLU A 124 -9.39 -6.00 6.54
CA GLU A 124 -10.14 -4.93 5.86
C GLU A 124 -11.37 -4.46 6.65
N LYS A 125 -12.09 -5.36 7.31
CA LYS A 125 -13.30 -5.02 8.08
C LYS A 125 -13.01 -4.03 9.22
N LEU A 126 -11.89 -4.20 9.92
CA LEU A 126 -11.53 -3.31 11.03
C LEU A 126 -11.01 -1.97 10.51
N ILE A 127 -10.20 -2.00 9.46
CA ILE A 127 -9.72 -0.79 8.76
C ILE A 127 -10.89 0.02 8.23
N ALA A 128 -11.85 -0.61 7.55
CA ALA A 128 -13.04 0.06 7.02
C ALA A 128 -13.86 0.74 8.13
N LYS A 129 -14.01 0.08 9.28
CA LYS A 129 -14.69 0.66 10.44
C LYS A 129 -13.95 1.86 11.02
N TYR A 130 -12.62 1.89 10.96
CA TYR A 130 -11.83 3.04 11.37
C TYR A 130 -12.00 4.20 10.38
N ILE A 131 -11.86 3.93 9.08
CA ILE A 131 -12.01 4.92 7.99
C ILE A 131 -13.40 5.60 8.06
N ALA A 132 -14.46 4.83 8.32
CA ALA A 132 -15.82 5.34 8.42
C ALA A 132 -16.00 6.41 9.51
N LYS A 133 -15.16 6.45 10.54
CA LYS A 133 -15.21 7.48 11.61
C LYS A 133 -14.84 8.87 11.12
N PHE A 134 -14.14 8.96 10.00
CA PHE A 134 -13.77 10.22 9.35
C PHE A 134 -14.77 10.61 8.25
N GLY A 135 -15.89 9.90 8.13
CA GLY A 135 -16.88 10.12 7.07
C GLY A 135 -16.41 9.63 5.69
N PHE A 136 -15.40 8.76 5.66
CA PHE A 136 -14.79 8.25 4.44
C PHE A 136 -15.20 6.80 4.14
N SER A 137 -15.05 6.39 2.88
CA SER A 137 -15.30 5.00 2.44
C SER A 137 -13.98 4.26 2.21
N ALA A 138 -13.86 3.06 2.76
CA ALA A 138 -12.64 2.25 2.64
C ALA A 138 -12.25 1.98 1.18
N SER A 139 -13.25 1.79 0.32
CA SER A 139 -13.05 1.48 -1.10
C SER A 139 -12.61 2.67 -1.96
N SER A 140 -12.68 3.89 -1.42
CA SER A 140 -12.38 5.14 -2.13
C SER A 140 -11.50 6.10 -1.31
N THR A 141 -10.69 5.57 -0.39
CA THR A 141 -9.77 6.35 0.44
C THR A 141 -8.37 5.78 0.32
N LEU A 142 -7.42 6.61 -0.10
CA LEU A 142 -5.99 6.32 -0.05
C LEU A 142 -5.56 6.22 1.42
N ARG A 143 -4.80 5.18 1.74
CA ARG A 143 -4.47 4.84 3.13
C ARG A 143 -2.97 4.94 3.31
N PHE A 144 -2.55 5.57 4.39
CA PHE A 144 -1.15 5.81 4.66
C PHE A 144 -0.79 5.28 6.04
N SER A 145 0.43 4.76 6.20
CA SER A 145 0.95 4.41 7.52
C SER A 145 2.47 4.33 7.51
N TYR A 146 3.05 4.25 8.69
CA TYR A 146 4.35 3.60 8.83
C TYR A 146 4.25 2.12 8.44
N ILE A 147 5.37 1.55 8.03
CA ILE A 147 5.50 0.13 7.81
C ILE A 147 5.90 -0.52 9.13
N GLU A 148 5.16 -1.54 9.56
CA GLU A 148 5.44 -2.29 10.78
C GLU A 148 6.87 -2.85 10.78
N ALA A 149 7.61 -2.70 11.87
CA ALA A 149 9.00 -3.14 12.04
C ALA A 149 10.02 -2.48 11.09
N HIS A 150 9.66 -1.37 10.44
CA HIS A 150 10.53 -0.60 9.54
C HIS A 150 10.70 0.87 9.97
N GLY A 151 10.45 1.16 11.25
CA GLY A 151 10.66 2.48 11.84
C GLY A 151 9.83 3.55 11.14
N ARG A 152 10.51 4.60 10.63
CA ARG A 152 9.84 5.76 10.01
C ARG A 152 9.53 5.59 8.52
N THR A 153 9.74 4.40 7.97
CA THR A 153 9.45 4.14 6.55
C THR A 153 7.94 4.17 6.33
N LEU A 154 7.50 4.88 5.29
CA LEU A 154 6.08 5.07 4.98
C LEU A 154 5.62 4.19 3.82
N GLN A 155 4.33 3.86 3.85
CA GLN A 155 3.63 3.21 2.75
C GLN A 155 2.29 3.88 2.48
N MET A 156 1.82 3.69 1.25
CA MET A 156 0.49 4.05 0.79
C MET A 156 -0.22 2.83 0.21
N VAL A 157 -1.53 2.71 0.43
CA VAL A 157 -2.40 1.75 -0.25
C VAL A 157 -3.41 2.46 -1.13
N ILE A 158 -3.45 2.05 -2.39
CA ILE A 158 -4.55 2.32 -3.33
C ILE A 158 -5.56 1.18 -3.20
N PRO A 159 -6.78 1.41 -2.68
CA PRO A 159 -7.77 0.35 -2.51
C PRO A 159 -8.05 -0.40 -3.81
N THR A 160 -8.27 -1.72 -3.75
CA THR A 160 -8.52 -2.57 -4.94
C THR A 160 -9.61 -1.99 -5.84
N LYS A 161 -10.73 -1.56 -5.27
CA LYS A 161 -11.84 -0.96 -6.04
C LYS A 161 -11.45 0.36 -6.70
N MET A 162 -10.62 1.17 -6.04
CA MET A 162 -10.12 2.44 -6.58
C MET A 162 -9.18 2.20 -7.76
N ALA A 163 -8.24 1.26 -7.62
CA ALA A 163 -7.31 0.90 -8.68
C ALA A 163 -8.04 0.33 -9.90
N ASN A 164 -8.95 -0.62 -9.71
CA ASN A 164 -9.63 -1.30 -10.81
C ASN A 164 -10.70 -0.44 -11.51
N ALA A 165 -11.26 0.55 -10.83
CA ALA A 165 -12.18 1.52 -11.43
C ALA A 165 -11.46 2.73 -12.03
N ASP A 166 -10.13 2.76 -11.96
CA ASP A 166 -9.26 3.82 -12.46
C ASP A 166 -9.71 5.23 -12.07
N THR A 167 -10.15 5.40 -10.81
CA THR A 167 -10.74 6.68 -10.38
C THR A 167 -9.71 7.81 -10.28
N LEU A 168 -8.42 7.47 -10.29
CA LEU A 168 -7.31 8.42 -10.21
C LEU A 168 -6.60 8.64 -11.54
N ASP A 169 -7.02 7.98 -12.63
CA ASP A 169 -6.30 7.99 -13.93
C ASP A 169 -4.84 7.54 -13.72
N ILE A 170 -4.68 6.32 -13.24
CA ILE A 170 -3.41 5.79 -12.75
C ILE A 170 -2.60 5.26 -13.93
N TYR A 171 -1.44 5.87 -14.13
CA TYR A 171 -0.41 5.34 -15.00
C TYR A 171 0.58 4.51 -14.19
N ALA A 172 0.95 3.34 -14.69
CA ALA A 172 2.03 2.54 -14.11
C ALA A 172 2.97 1.99 -15.17
N LYS A 173 4.26 1.94 -14.82
CA LYS A 173 5.30 1.36 -15.65
C LYS A 173 6.30 0.60 -14.81
N CYS A 174 6.66 -0.60 -15.25
CA CYS A 174 7.54 -1.53 -14.57
C CYS A 174 8.82 -1.79 -15.37
N PHE A 175 9.92 -1.98 -14.65
CA PHE A 175 11.26 -2.19 -15.15
C PHE A 175 11.86 -3.47 -14.57
N GLU A 176 12.75 -4.12 -15.30
CA GLU A 176 13.38 -5.37 -14.86
C GLU A 176 14.47 -5.12 -13.81
N THR A 177 15.05 -3.93 -13.83
CA THR A 177 16.16 -3.56 -12.95
C THR A 177 15.87 -2.28 -12.18
N LYS A 178 16.50 -2.17 -11.00
CA LYS A 178 16.48 -0.94 -10.20
C LYS A 178 17.06 0.25 -10.99
N SER A 179 18.15 0.00 -11.71
CA SER A 179 18.85 1.03 -12.48
C SER A 179 17.98 1.61 -13.58
N GLU A 180 17.18 0.79 -14.27
CA GLU A 180 16.22 1.27 -15.27
C GLU A 180 15.12 2.13 -14.65
N LEU A 181 14.55 1.71 -13.50
CA LEU A 181 13.58 2.53 -12.78
C LEU A 181 14.20 3.88 -12.41
N ILE A 182 15.38 3.87 -11.77
CA ILE A 182 16.04 5.09 -11.30
C ILE A 182 16.42 6.00 -12.48
N ALA A 183 16.85 5.44 -13.61
CA ALA A 183 17.15 6.20 -14.81
C ALA A 183 15.90 6.84 -15.43
N TYR A 184 14.73 6.21 -15.27
CA TYR A 184 13.46 6.74 -15.75
C TYR A 184 12.81 7.73 -14.78
N GLU A 185 12.87 7.44 -13.48
CA GLU A 185 12.25 8.20 -12.40
C GLU A 185 13.02 7.97 -11.09
N SER A 186 13.75 9.00 -10.65
CA SER A 186 14.57 8.95 -9.43
C SER A 186 13.99 9.78 -8.28
N GLU A 187 12.90 10.50 -8.47
CA GLU A 187 12.36 11.43 -7.48
C GLU A 187 11.61 10.71 -6.36
N SER A 188 12.08 10.83 -5.12
CA SER A 188 11.35 10.31 -3.96
C SER A 188 10.08 11.11 -3.71
N VAL A 189 8.99 10.42 -3.33
CA VAL A 189 7.71 11.06 -3.04
C VAL A 189 7.59 11.34 -1.55
N ASN A 190 7.45 12.59 -1.16
CA ASN A 190 7.24 12.95 0.23
C ASN A 190 5.74 12.90 0.61
N PHE A 191 5.31 11.79 1.21
CA PHE A 191 3.90 11.63 1.63
C PHE A 191 3.46 12.65 2.69
N TRP A 192 4.40 13.30 3.40
CA TRP A 192 4.06 14.35 4.38
C TRP A 192 3.58 15.65 3.74
N ASP A 193 3.88 15.88 2.47
CA ASP A 193 3.49 17.12 1.77
C ASP A 193 2.01 17.11 1.36
N TRP A 194 1.32 15.98 1.53
CA TRP A 194 -0.08 15.83 1.18
C TRP A 194 -1.02 16.08 2.36
N ALA A 195 -2.19 16.65 2.06
CA ALA A 195 -3.26 16.85 3.04
C ALA A 195 -3.93 15.51 3.41
N ILE A 196 -3.31 14.76 4.31
CA ILE A 196 -3.77 13.46 4.80
C ILE A 196 -4.46 13.67 6.16
N LYS A 197 -5.71 13.20 6.30
CA LYS A 197 -6.44 13.30 7.59
C LYS A 197 -5.95 12.26 8.60
N GLY A 198 -6.20 12.53 9.87
CA GLY A 198 -5.88 11.59 10.96
C GLY A 198 -4.47 11.78 11.50
N ASP A 199 -4.05 10.87 12.38
CA ASP A 199 -2.74 10.86 13.01
C ASP A 199 -2.02 9.55 12.61
N PRO A 200 -0.77 9.61 12.12
CA PRO A 200 0.01 8.42 11.74
C PRO A 200 0.33 7.49 12.92
N GLY A 201 0.18 7.97 14.15
CA GLY A 201 0.57 7.28 15.37
C GLY A 201 2.08 7.24 15.54
N ASN A 202 2.54 6.26 16.31
CA ASN A 202 3.97 5.99 16.47
C ASN A 202 4.45 5.03 15.37
N PRO A 203 5.70 5.17 14.90
CA PRO A 203 6.35 4.12 14.13
C PRO A 203 6.43 2.85 14.99
N GLY A 204 5.92 1.74 14.44
CA GLY A 204 5.88 0.43 15.10
C GLY A 204 7.15 -0.39 14.91
#